data_AF-A0A8S2JWD8-F1
#
_entry.id   AF-A0A8S2JWD8-F1
#
_cell.length_a   1.000
_cell.length_b   1.000
_cell.length_c   1.000
_cell.angle_alpha   90.00
_cell.angle_beta   90.00
_cell.angle_gamma   90.00
#
_symmetry.space_group_name_H-M   'P 1'
#
loop_
_entity.id
_entity.type
_entity.pdbx_description
1 polymer ?
#
loop_
_entity_poly.entity_id
_entity_poly.type
_entity_poly.pdbx_seq_one_letter_code
_entity_poly.pdbx_strand_id
1 'polypeptide(L)'
;MEYTSPTNRVVISYPDDQLTVLSIRCHSTTETFFGTKLRKFLESQNDKYDEILKHLVPYEGLHSLNLNHNIFLTDVRNEESGEGYVVEIIMDENNSYLVKVKNLRYLTLHTTKNNISNSRRLFESVINESSDDLKSMFSLDPDSIDIIVKMEEYVKPRYNHLIETVEQFYTENKDLSRKEYALKAQKSHSKYMGLLIALYLGKTNNYKEFAIRHSKDLFGINEQTQTTNNNNEDE
;
A
#
# COMPACT_ATOMS: atom_id res chain seq x y z
N MET A 1 -6.96 23.09 6.20
CA MET A 1 -5.51 23.09 5.94
C MET A 1 -5.05 21.64 5.83
N GLU A 2 -3.92 21.39 5.19
CA GLU A 2 -3.27 20.08 5.11
C GLU A 2 -1.88 20.17 5.73
N TYR A 3 -1.56 19.30 6.69
CA TYR A 3 -0.23 19.20 7.26
C TYR A 3 0.51 18.02 6.63
N THR A 4 1.60 18.32 5.92
CA THR A 4 2.42 17.33 5.22
C THR A 4 3.82 17.32 5.81
N SER A 5 4.39 16.14 6.03
CA SER A 5 5.70 15.96 6.67
C SER A 5 6.30 14.62 6.25
N PRO A 6 7.64 14.47 6.25
CA PRO A 6 8.29 13.16 6.15
C PRO A 6 7.74 12.15 7.16
N THR A 7 7.41 12.61 8.38
CA THR A 7 6.92 11.79 9.49
C THR A 7 5.39 11.62 9.49
N ASN A 8 4.65 12.45 8.75
CA ASN A 8 3.20 12.36 8.60
C ASN A 8 2.80 11.80 7.22
N ARG A 9 3.45 10.71 6.81
CA ARG A 9 3.30 10.17 5.46
C ARG A 9 2.11 9.21 5.33
N VAL A 10 1.12 9.58 4.53
CA VAL A 10 0.02 8.69 4.13
C VAL A 10 0.44 7.80 2.95
N VAL A 11 0.72 8.40 1.78
CA VAL A 11 1.14 7.69 0.55
C VAL A 11 2.30 8.44 -0.11
N ILE A 12 2.07 9.71 -0.45
CA ILE A 12 3.05 10.59 -1.07
C ILE A 12 4.08 11.03 -0.03
N SER A 13 5.36 10.97 -0.41
CA SER A 13 6.47 11.46 0.41
C SER A 13 6.57 12.98 0.29
N TYR A 14 6.64 13.66 1.42
CA TYR A 14 6.94 15.09 1.50
C TYR A 14 8.31 15.26 2.15
N PRO A 15 9.20 16.08 1.58
CA PRO A 15 10.56 16.23 2.08
C PRO A 15 10.65 17.09 3.35
N ASP A 16 9.67 17.98 3.56
CA ASP A 16 9.68 18.98 4.64
C ASP A 16 8.30 19.06 5.32
N ASP A 17 8.31 19.55 6.56
CA ASP A 17 7.10 19.89 7.31
C ASP A 17 6.47 21.15 6.72
N GLN A 18 5.22 21.06 6.27
CA GLN A 18 4.49 22.16 5.65
C GLN A 18 3.01 22.15 6.04
N LEU A 19 2.44 23.34 6.19
CA LEU A 19 1.01 23.53 6.45
C LEU A 19 0.39 24.32 5.29
N THR A 20 -0.38 23.63 4.46
CA THR A 20 -1.01 24.22 3.27
C THR A 20 -2.44 24.65 3.55
N VAL A 21 -2.81 25.87 3.17
CA VAL A 21 -4.16 26.42 3.32
C VAL A 21 -5.02 26.03 2.11
N LEU A 22 -6.05 25.21 2.37
CA LEU A 22 -6.95 24.68 1.33
C LEU A 22 -8.20 25.53 1.14
N SER A 23 -8.80 25.96 2.25
CA SER A 23 -10.09 26.65 2.28
C SER A 23 -10.25 27.42 3.60
N ILE A 24 -11.14 28.42 3.58
CA ILE A 24 -11.61 29.14 4.77
C ILE A 24 -13.13 29.03 4.81
N ARG A 25 -13.70 28.66 5.97
CA ARG A 25 -15.15 28.61 6.16
C ARG A 25 -15.59 29.70 7.12
N CYS A 26 -16.56 30.50 6.70
CA CYS A 26 -17.21 31.47 7.56
C CYS A 26 -18.24 30.74 8.44
N HIS A 27 -18.09 30.83 9.77
CA HIS A 27 -19.01 30.14 10.69
C HIS A 27 -20.41 30.77 10.74
N SER A 28 -20.53 32.09 10.52
CA SER A 28 -21.81 32.78 10.57
C SER A 28 -22.65 32.57 9.30
N THR A 29 -22.03 32.56 8.13
CA THR A 29 -22.72 32.37 6.84
C THR A 29 -22.69 30.92 6.36
N THR A 30 -21.86 30.08 6.98
CA THR A 30 -21.53 28.70 6.56
C THR A 30 -20.83 28.57 5.20
N GLU A 31 -20.63 29.68 4.50
CA GLU A 31 -19.96 29.77 3.21
C GLU A 31 -18.49 29.34 3.32
N THR A 32 -18.01 28.59 2.32
CA THR A 32 -16.63 28.15 2.24
C THR A 32 -15.96 28.77 1.03
N PHE A 33 -14.85 29.47 1.28
CA PHE A 33 -13.99 30.04 0.26
C PHE A 33 -12.85 29.07 -0.07
N PHE A 34 -12.62 28.85 -1.35
CA PHE A 34 -11.49 28.09 -1.89
C PHE A 34 -11.12 28.66 -3.28
N GLY A 35 -9.97 28.25 -3.82
CA GLY A 35 -9.48 28.68 -5.14
C GLY A 35 -9.51 30.21 -5.34
N THR A 36 -10.07 30.65 -6.47
CA THR A 36 -10.15 32.07 -6.85
C THR A 36 -10.94 32.92 -5.85
N LYS A 37 -12.03 32.40 -5.28
CA LYS A 37 -12.85 33.15 -4.31
C LYS A 37 -12.04 33.42 -3.04
N LEU A 38 -11.28 32.43 -2.56
CA LEU A 38 -10.42 32.57 -1.40
C LEU A 38 -9.27 33.54 -1.64
N ARG A 39 -8.55 33.42 -2.76
CA ARG A 39 -7.46 34.34 -3.10
C ARG A 39 -7.94 35.79 -3.12
N LYS A 40 -9.02 36.08 -3.85
CA LYS A 40 -9.60 37.44 -3.93
C LYS A 40 -10.02 37.96 -2.56
N PHE A 41 -10.62 37.10 -1.74
CA PHE A 41 -10.98 37.46 -0.37
C PHE A 41 -9.74 37.88 0.43
N LEU A 42 -8.67 37.10 0.41
CA LEU A 42 -7.44 37.40 1.16
C LEU A 42 -6.73 38.67 0.66
N GLU A 43 -6.59 38.84 -0.66
CA GLU A 43 -5.95 40.00 -1.30
C GLU A 43 -6.73 41.31 -1.03
N SER A 44 -8.06 41.24 -0.88
CA SER A 44 -8.88 42.43 -0.59
C SER A 44 -8.61 43.08 0.78
N GLN A 45 -7.81 42.43 1.64
CA GLN A 45 -7.65 42.79 3.05
C GLN A 45 -6.37 43.59 3.32
N ASN A 46 -5.85 44.28 2.30
CA ASN A 46 -4.74 45.24 2.39
C ASN A 46 -3.52 44.66 3.13
N ASP A 47 -2.98 43.56 2.59
CA ASP A 47 -1.78 42.84 3.03
C ASP A 47 -1.85 42.14 4.40
N LYS A 48 -3.01 42.20 5.08
CA LYS A 48 -3.21 41.58 6.41
C LYS A 48 -2.95 40.08 6.44
N TYR A 49 -3.09 39.40 5.29
CA TYR A 49 -3.03 37.95 5.19
C TYR A 49 -1.96 37.45 4.21
N ASP A 50 -0.91 38.24 3.97
CA ASP A 50 0.20 37.87 3.07
C ASP A 50 0.84 36.53 3.44
N GLU A 51 0.98 36.23 4.73
CA GLU A 51 1.52 34.96 5.17
C GLU A 51 0.61 33.79 4.78
N ILE A 52 -0.71 33.93 4.94
CA ILE A 52 -1.69 32.91 4.52
C ILE A 52 -1.65 32.71 3.01
N LEU A 53 -1.46 33.79 2.24
CA LEU A 53 -1.37 33.74 0.78
C LEU A 53 -0.16 32.93 0.29
N LYS A 54 0.98 32.99 0.98
CA LYS A 54 2.18 32.19 0.65
C LYS A 54 1.96 30.69 0.82
N HIS A 55 1.11 30.30 1.76
CA HIS A 55 0.79 28.90 2.07
C HIS A 55 -0.48 28.40 1.38
N LEU A 56 -1.09 29.20 0.49
CA LEU A 56 -2.31 28.80 -0.20
C LEU A 56 -2.01 27.64 -1.17
N VAL A 57 -2.90 26.64 -1.19
CA VAL A 57 -2.81 25.55 -2.17
C VAL A 57 -2.80 26.11 -3.60
N PRO A 58 -1.89 25.64 -4.48
CA PRO A 58 -1.94 25.97 -5.89
C PRO A 58 -3.29 25.59 -6.50
N TYR A 59 -3.81 26.44 -7.39
CA TYR A 59 -5.06 26.16 -8.10
C TYR A 59 -5.00 26.75 -9.52
N GLU A 60 -5.76 26.14 -10.41
CA GLU A 60 -5.91 26.60 -11.80
C GLU A 60 -7.38 26.73 -12.18
N GLY A 61 -7.71 27.80 -12.90
CA GLY A 61 -9.06 28.02 -13.44
C GLY A 61 -9.20 27.38 -14.81
N LEU A 62 -9.96 26.29 -14.92
CA LEU A 62 -10.12 25.52 -16.17
C LEU A 62 -11.16 26.11 -17.14
N HIS A 63 -11.89 27.16 -16.75
CA HIS A 63 -12.98 27.73 -17.54
C HIS A 63 -12.57 28.29 -18.90
N SER A 64 -11.31 28.64 -19.11
CA SER A 64 -10.81 29.24 -20.35
C SER A 64 -10.37 28.23 -21.42
N LEU A 65 -10.38 26.92 -21.12
CA LEU A 65 -9.65 25.94 -21.92
C LEU A 65 -10.51 25.09 -22.89
N ASN A 66 -11.82 25.34 -23.03
CA ASN A 66 -12.74 24.48 -23.82
C ASN A 66 -12.52 22.98 -23.52
N LEU A 67 -12.26 22.66 -22.26
CA LEU A 67 -11.65 21.41 -21.86
C LEU A 67 -12.72 20.33 -21.76
N ASN A 68 -12.57 19.24 -22.50
CA ASN A 68 -13.47 18.10 -22.39
C ASN A 68 -13.25 17.43 -21.03
N HIS A 69 -14.27 17.44 -20.17
CA HIS A 69 -14.17 16.88 -18.82
C HIS A 69 -13.71 15.41 -18.81
N ASN A 70 -14.08 14.60 -19.82
CA ASN A 70 -13.63 13.22 -19.90
C ASN A 70 -12.14 13.10 -20.20
N ILE A 71 -11.59 14.02 -21.01
CA ILE A 71 -10.16 14.07 -21.30
C ILE A 71 -9.41 14.47 -20.03
N PHE A 72 -9.84 15.53 -19.33
CA PHE A 72 -9.27 15.92 -18.04
C PHE A 72 -9.23 14.76 -17.04
N LEU A 73 -10.38 14.07 -16.86
CA LEU A 73 -10.46 12.93 -15.94
C LEU A 73 -9.53 11.79 -16.35
N THR A 74 -9.35 11.57 -17.66
CA THR A 74 -8.44 10.53 -18.17
C THR A 74 -6.99 10.93 -17.91
N ASP A 75 -6.63 12.19 -18.15
CA ASP A 75 -5.28 12.71 -17.96
C ASP A 75 -4.88 12.64 -16.48
N VAL A 76 -5.72 13.16 -15.57
CA VAL A 76 -5.49 13.06 -14.12
C VAL A 76 -5.36 11.60 -13.69
N ARG A 77 -6.15 10.68 -14.24
CA ARG A 77 -6.06 9.25 -13.90
C ARG A 77 -4.74 8.61 -14.30
N ASN A 78 -4.11 9.10 -15.36
CA ASN A 78 -2.85 8.61 -15.91
C ASN A 78 -1.62 9.35 -15.36
N GLU A 79 -1.78 10.33 -14.47
CA GLU A 79 -0.65 10.98 -13.82
C GLU A 79 0.13 9.99 -12.93
N GLU A 80 1.46 10.07 -13.03
CA GLU A 80 2.40 9.21 -12.30
C GLU A 80 2.88 9.81 -10.97
N SER A 81 2.48 11.04 -10.65
CA SER A 81 2.92 11.77 -9.47
C SER A 81 1.77 12.46 -8.76
N GLY A 82 1.93 12.70 -7.45
CA GLY A 82 0.91 13.33 -6.61
C GLY A 82 -0.26 12.40 -6.29
N GLU A 83 -1.28 12.95 -5.63
CA GLU A 83 -2.53 12.23 -5.30
C GLU A 83 -3.63 12.43 -6.35
N GLY A 84 -3.66 13.63 -6.95
CA GLY A 84 -4.71 14.12 -7.83
C GLY A 84 -5.23 15.47 -7.34
N TYR A 85 -6.49 15.79 -7.66
CA TYR A 85 -7.04 17.13 -7.49
C TYR A 85 -8.38 17.13 -6.74
N VAL A 86 -8.66 18.27 -6.11
CA VAL A 86 -10.02 18.65 -5.69
C VAL A 86 -10.55 19.62 -6.74
N VAL A 87 -11.62 19.23 -7.41
CA VAL A 87 -12.24 19.99 -8.50
C VAL A 87 -13.52 20.64 -8.02
N GLU A 88 -13.63 21.95 -8.21
CA GLU A 88 -14.90 22.67 -8.05
C GLU A 88 -15.73 22.52 -9.33
N ILE A 89 -16.92 21.94 -9.20
CA ILE A 89 -17.93 21.93 -10.26
C ILE A 89 -18.89 23.07 -9.99
N ILE A 90 -18.83 24.09 -10.85
CA ILE A 90 -19.72 25.25 -10.82
C ILE A 90 -20.98 24.89 -11.60
N MET A 91 -22.13 24.92 -10.93
CA MET A 91 -23.43 24.68 -11.55
C MET A 91 -24.06 26.00 -12.01
N ASP A 92 -23.99 27.02 -11.15
CA ASP A 92 -24.41 28.39 -11.41
C ASP A 92 -23.60 29.36 -10.52
N GLU A 93 -23.90 30.66 -10.57
CA GLU A 93 -23.16 31.70 -9.84
C GLU A 93 -23.12 31.49 -8.31
N ASN A 94 -24.12 30.81 -7.75
CA ASN A 94 -24.31 30.62 -6.32
C ASN A 94 -24.12 29.17 -5.86
N ASN A 95 -24.11 28.20 -6.77
CA ASN A 95 -24.03 26.78 -6.46
C ASN A 95 -22.79 26.13 -7.09
N SER A 96 -21.93 25.59 -6.22
CA SER A 96 -20.84 24.71 -6.62
C SER A 96 -20.67 23.57 -5.61
N TYR A 97 -20.03 22.49 -6.04
CA TYR A 97 -19.65 21.39 -5.16
C TYR A 97 -18.25 20.88 -5.52
N LEU A 98 -17.63 20.20 -4.56
CA LEU A 98 -16.27 19.69 -4.71
C LEU A 98 -16.29 18.19 -5.01
N VAL A 99 -15.47 17.77 -5.97
CA VAL A 99 -15.23 16.38 -6.32
C VAL A 99 -13.74 16.09 -6.21
N LYS A 100 -13.37 14.96 -5.60
CA LYS A 100 -12.00 14.49 -5.57
C LYS A 100 -11.75 13.58 -6.78
N VAL A 101 -10.72 13.87 -7.56
CA VAL A 101 -10.26 13.04 -8.67
C VAL A 101 -8.85 12.60 -8.34
N LYS A 102 -8.67 11.32 -8.04
CA LYS A 102 -7.36 10.74 -7.70
C LYS A 102 -6.77 10.02 -8.90
N ASN A 103 -5.45 10.05 -9.04
CA ASN A 103 -4.77 9.27 -10.06
C ASN A 103 -4.76 7.77 -9.72
N LEU A 104 -4.64 6.91 -10.74
CA LEU A 104 -4.71 5.46 -10.55
C LEU A 104 -3.52 4.92 -9.76
N ARG A 105 -2.34 5.51 -9.93
CA ARG A 105 -1.13 5.11 -9.22
C ARG A 105 -1.28 5.30 -7.71
N TYR A 106 -1.74 6.46 -7.25
CA TYR A 106 -2.00 6.75 -5.84
C TYR A 106 -3.02 5.78 -5.26
N LEU A 107 -4.14 5.54 -5.96
CA LEU A 107 -5.17 4.61 -5.49
C LEU A 107 -4.62 3.19 -5.34
N THR A 108 -3.81 2.77 -6.31
CA THR A 108 -3.15 1.47 -6.28
C THR A 108 -2.16 1.41 -5.11
N LEU A 109 -1.28 2.41 -4.96
CA LEU A 109 -0.32 2.50 -3.86
C LEU A 109 -0.99 2.50 -2.50
N HIS A 110 -2.05 3.28 -2.31
CA HIS A 110 -2.80 3.34 -1.07
C HIS A 110 -3.38 1.96 -0.71
N THR A 111 -3.97 1.28 -1.70
CA THR A 111 -4.55 -0.06 -1.50
C THR A 111 -3.48 -1.10 -1.20
N THR A 112 -2.38 -1.07 -1.95
CA THR A 112 -1.26 -1.99 -1.79
C THR A 112 -0.49 -1.73 -0.50
N LYS A 113 -0.40 -0.48 -0.02
CA LYS A 113 0.23 -0.15 1.26
C LYS A 113 -0.48 -0.88 2.41
N ASN A 114 -1.81 -0.86 2.40
CA ASN A 114 -2.60 -1.64 3.36
C ASN A 114 -2.36 -3.15 3.25
N ASN A 115 -2.00 -3.66 2.06
CA ASN A 115 -1.66 -5.06 1.87
C ASN A 115 -0.27 -5.40 2.42
N ILE A 116 0.76 -4.57 2.19
CA ILE A 116 2.11 -4.81 2.73
C ILE A 116 2.16 -4.65 4.25
N SER A 117 1.32 -3.77 4.83
CA SER A 117 1.16 -3.66 6.28
C SER A 117 0.52 -4.89 6.91
N ASN A 118 -0.12 -5.76 6.10
CA ASN A 118 -0.62 -7.05 6.54
C ASN A 118 0.44 -8.13 6.29
N SER A 119 1.07 -8.60 7.37
CA SER A 119 2.14 -9.61 7.31
C SER A 119 1.75 -10.88 6.54
N ARG A 120 0.48 -11.30 6.63
CA ARG A 120 -0.04 -12.48 5.90
C ARG A 120 -0.12 -12.23 4.40
N ARG A 121 -0.66 -11.08 3.97
CA ARG A 121 -0.78 -10.75 2.54
C ARG A 121 0.60 -10.58 1.90
N LEU A 122 1.53 -9.92 2.61
CA LEU A 122 2.90 -9.78 2.14
C LEU A 122 3.61 -11.15 2.03
N PHE A 123 3.42 -12.03 3.02
CA PHE A 123 3.90 -13.42 2.95
C PHE A 123 3.36 -14.16 1.72
N GLU A 124 2.05 -14.05 1.44
CA GLU A 124 1.43 -14.66 0.27
C GLU A 124 2.04 -14.12 -1.04
N SER A 125 2.31 -12.82 -1.13
CA SER A 125 2.99 -12.23 -2.29
C SER A 125 4.42 -12.75 -2.46
N VAL A 126 5.16 -12.98 -1.38
CA VAL A 126 6.51 -13.56 -1.45
C VAL A 126 6.45 -15.01 -1.94
N ILE A 127 5.58 -15.85 -1.37
CA ILE A 127 5.42 -17.26 -1.79
C ILE A 127 4.94 -17.38 -3.24
N ASN A 128 4.11 -16.45 -3.70
CA ASN A 128 3.62 -16.41 -5.07
C ASN A 128 4.58 -15.72 -6.05
N GLU A 129 5.77 -15.31 -5.60
CA GLU A 129 6.80 -14.64 -6.42
C GLU A 129 6.31 -13.33 -7.08
N SER A 130 5.33 -12.65 -6.46
CA SER A 130 4.82 -11.34 -6.89
C SER A 130 5.33 -10.17 -6.04
N SER A 131 6.33 -10.41 -5.20
CA SER A 131 6.97 -9.37 -4.37
C SER A 131 7.83 -8.39 -5.19
N ASP A 132 8.31 -8.78 -6.37
CA ASP A 132 9.03 -7.89 -7.28
C ASP A 132 8.12 -6.79 -7.88
N ASP A 133 6.86 -7.13 -8.18
CA ASP A 133 5.86 -6.16 -8.61
C ASP A 133 5.61 -5.13 -7.49
N LEU A 134 5.53 -5.58 -6.24
CA LEU A 134 5.38 -4.70 -5.08
C LEU A 134 6.58 -3.74 -4.96
N LYS A 135 7.82 -4.22 -5.08
CA LYS A 135 9.01 -3.35 -5.04
C LYS A 135 9.01 -2.32 -6.17
N SER A 136 8.58 -2.72 -7.37
CA SER A 136 8.47 -1.80 -8.51
C SER A 136 7.45 -0.70 -8.25
N MET A 137 6.30 -1.05 -7.67
CA MET A 137 5.28 -0.08 -7.27
C MET A 137 5.78 0.88 -6.20
N PHE A 138 6.51 0.38 -5.20
CA PHE A 138 7.08 1.17 -4.10
C PHE A 138 8.49 1.69 -4.39
N SER A 139 8.91 1.80 -5.66
CA SER A 139 10.27 2.24 -6.06
C SER A 139 10.72 3.59 -5.47
N LEU A 140 9.77 4.48 -5.15
CA LEU A 140 10.01 5.79 -4.54
C LEU A 140 9.76 5.81 -3.02
N ASP A 141 9.58 4.63 -2.42
CA ASP A 141 9.26 4.43 -1.01
C ASP A 141 10.26 3.45 -0.37
N PRO A 142 11.43 3.96 0.09
CA PRO A 142 12.46 3.12 0.71
C PRO A 142 11.96 2.31 1.91
N ASP A 143 11.06 2.86 2.73
CA ASP A 143 10.53 2.18 3.91
C ASP A 143 9.67 0.98 3.51
N SER A 144 8.79 1.14 2.52
CA SER A 144 7.99 0.04 2.00
C SER A 144 8.86 -1.03 1.33
N ILE A 145 9.92 -0.63 0.61
CA ILE A 145 10.89 -1.57 0.03
C ILE A 145 11.58 -2.38 1.13
N ASP A 146 12.05 -1.73 2.19
CA ASP A 146 12.74 -2.40 3.31
C ASP A 146 11.82 -3.43 4.00
N ILE A 147 10.54 -3.11 4.20
CA ILE A 147 9.54 -4.05 4.72
C ILE A 147 9.41 -5.29 3.81
N ILE A 148 9.32 -5.08 2.49
CA ILE A 148 9.20 -6.18 1.52
C ILE A 148 10.46 -7.05 1.53
N VAL A 149 11.65 -6.43 1.49
CA VAL A 149 12.95 -7.13 1.51
C VAL A 149 13.11 -7.96 2.77
N LYS A 150 12.81 -7.39 3.95
CA LYS A 150 12.85 -8.12 5.23
C LYS A 150 11.95 -9.34 5.23
N MET A 151 10.75 -9.25 4.64
CA MET A 151 9.87 -10.42 4.51
C MET A 151 10.45 -11.46 3.54
N GLU A 152 11.03 -11.04 2.41
CA GLU A 152 11.67 -11.96 1.47
C GLU A 152 12.83 -12.73 2.12
N GLU A 153 13.73 -12.02 2.80
CA GLU A 153 14.88 -12.60 3.52
C GLU A 153 14.43 -13.57 4.62
N TYR A 154 13.28 -13.30 5.24
CA TYR A 154 12.70 -14.17 6.25
C TYR A 154 12.04 -15.42 5.65
N VAL A 155 11.27 -15.28 4.57
CA VAL A 155 10.42 -16.36 4.03
C VAL A 155 11.17 -17.27 3.06
N LYS A 156 11.95 -16.71 2.13
CA LYS A 156 12.59 -17.48 1.04
C LYS A 156 13.47 -18.63 1.57
N PRO A 157 14.36 -18.42 2.56
CA PRO A 157 15.18 -19.52 3.07
C PRO A 157 14.36 -20.64 3.72
N ARG A 158 13.31 -20.29 4.48
CA ARG A 158 12.42 -21.27 5.14
C ARG A 158 11.60 -22.06 4.14
N TYR A 159 11.13 -21.39 3.08
CA TYR A 159 10.37 -22.03 2.02
C TYR A 159 11.25 -23.00 1.21
N ASN A 160 12.47 -22.58 0.86
CA ASN A 160 13.44 -23.46 0.19
C ASN A 160 13.80 -24.67 1.05
N HIS A 161 14.03 -24.46 2.36
CA HIS A 161 14.31 -25.55 3.29
C HIS A 161 13.13 -26.54 3.42
N LEU A 162 11.88 -26.05 3.38
CA LEU A 162 10.70 -26.92 3.37
C LEU A 162 10.70 -27.83 2.15
N ILE A 163 10.92 -27.28 0.95
CA ILE A 163 10.96 -28.06 -0.29
C ILE A 163 12.09 -29.08 -0.24
N GLU A 164 13.31 -28.63 0.09
CA GLU A 164 14.48 -29.49 0.18
C GLU A 164 14.27 -30.65 1.15
N THR A 165 13.73 -30.37 2.34
CA THR A 165 13.45 -31.39 3.36
C THR A 165 12.47 -32.45 2.86
N VAL A 166 11.42 -32.03 2.16
CA VAL A 166 10.38 -32.94 1.65
C VAL A 166 10.93 -33.80 0.50
N GLU A 167 11.62 -33.19 -0.46
CA GLU A 167 12.19 -33.88 -1.62
C GLU A 167 13.34 -34.82 -1.24
N GLN A 168 14.20 -34.40 -0.31
CA GLN A 168 15.28 -35.24 0.22
C GLN A 168 14.70 -36.45 0.95
N PHE A 169 13.73 -36.25 1.85
CA PHE A 169 13.10 -37.37 2.55
C PHE A 169 12.44 -38.35 1.58
N TYR A 170 11.73 -37.86 0.56
CA TYR A 170 11.14 -38.71 -0.46
C TYR A 170 12.22 -39.51 -1.21
N THR A 171 13.27 -38.84 -1.69
CA THR A 171 14.34 -39.48 -2.48
C THR A 171 15.04 -40.60 -1.71
N GLU A 172 15.33 -40.39 -0.42
CA GLU A 172 16.01 -41.36 0.44
C GLU A 172 15.13 -42.54 0.85
N ASN A 173 13.79 -42.41 0.77
CA ASN A 173 12.86 -43.36 1.37
C ASN A 173 11.77 -43.89 0.42
N LYS A 174 11.76 -43.47 -0.86
CA LYS A 174 10.74 -43.85 -1.85
C LYS A 174 10.58 -45.36 -2.06
N ASP A 175 11.65 -46.13 -1.83
CA ASP A 175 11.66 -47.59 -2.03
C ASP A 175 11.11 -48.36 -0.82
N LEU A 176 10.84 -47.68 0.30
CA LEU A 176 10.20 -48.30 1.47
C LEU A 176 8.76 -48.70 1.15
N SER A 177 8.24 -49.70 1.85
CA SER A 177 6.81 -49.99 1.80
C SER A 177 6.01 -48.80 2.33
N ARG A 178 4.78 -48.62 1.82
CA ARG A 178 3.92 -47.49 2.20
C ARG A 178 3.77 -47.31 3.71
N LYS A 179 3.67 -48.42 4.45
CA LYS A 179 3.52 -48.40 5.91
C LYS A 179 4.79 -47.93 6.59
N GLU A 180 5.95 -48.44 6.17
CA GLU A 180 7.25 -48.05 6.72
C GLU A 180 7.57 -46.59 6.42
N TYR A 181 7.30 -46.14 5.18
CA TYR A 181 7.46 -44.75 4.77
C TYR A 181 6.63 -43.81 5.66
N ALA A 182 5.33 -44.10 5.82
CA ALA A 182 4.43 -43.27 6.62
C ALA A 182 4.86 -43.22 8.10
N LEU A 183 5.29 -44.33 8.69
CA LEU A 183 5.78 -44.37 10.07
C LEU A 183 7.06 -43.55 10.24
N LYS A 184 8.01 -43.67 9.30
CA LYS A 184 9.26 -42.91 9.34
C LYS A 184 9.01 -41.41 9.16
N ALA A 185 8.13 -41.04 8.24
CA ALA A 185 7.72 -39.66 8.00
C ALA A 185 7.01 -39.07 9.23
N GLN A 186 6.10 -39.81 9.85
CA GLN A 186 5.39 -39.35 11.05
C GLN A 186 6.35 -39.11 12.23
N LYS A 187 7.39 -39.93 12.37
CA LYS A 187 8.37 -39.79 13.46
C LYS A 187 9.33 -38.61 13.27
N SER A 188 9.72 -38.32 12.03
CA SER A 188 10.78 -37.34 11.73
C SER A 188 10.29 -36.01 11.14
N HIS A 189 9.19 -36.04 10.39
CA HIS A 189 8.69 -34.92 9.59
C HIS A 189 7.16 -34.81 9.66
N SER A 190 6.58 -35.00 10.84
CA SER A 190 5.12 -34.99 11.07
C SER A 190 4.41 -33.76 10.49
N LYS A 191 5.09 -32.61 10.49
CA LYS A 191 4.59 -31.34 9.96
C LYS A 191 4.39 -31.35 8.44
N TYR A 192 5.09 -32.20 7.70
CA TYR A 192 5.04 -32.27 6.23
C TYR A 192 4.31 -33.50 5.69
N MET A 193 3.58 -34.22 6.55
CA MET A 193 2.94 -35.49 6.20
C MET A 193 2.05 -35.40 4.95
N GLY A 194 1.30 -34.31 4.79
CA GLY A 194 0.44 -34.11 3.61
C GLY A 194 1.24 -34.15 2.29
N LEU A 195 2.38 -33.45 2.26
CA LEU A 195 3.25 -33.36 1.10
C LEU A 195 4.00 -34.68 0.85
N LEU A 196 4.50 -35.31 1.92
CA LEU A 196 5.27 -36.55 1.83
C LEU A 196 4.43 -37.72 1.33
N ILE A 197 3.18 -37.83 1.77
CA ILE A 197 2.26 -38.88 1.32
C ILE A 197 1.81 -38.62 -0.13
N ALA A 198 1.57 -37.35 -0.51
CA ALA A 198 1.21 -37.01 -1.88
C ALA A 198 2.33 -37.38 -2.87
N LEU A 199 3.58 -37.03 -2.57
CA LEU A 199 4.77 -37.44 -3.34
C LEU A 199 4.90 -38.95 -3.46
N TYR A 200 4.76 -39.68 -2.34
CA TYR A 200 4.86 -41.14 -2.34
C TYR A 200 3.81 -41.81 -3.24
N LEU A 201 2.62 -41.21 -3.33
CA LEU A 201 1.54 -41.70 -4.21
C LEU A 201 1.69 -41.22 -5.67
N GLY A 202 2.80 -40.56 -6.03
CA GLY A 202 3.06 -40.04 -7.37
C GLY A 202 2.21 -38.82 -7.74
N LYS A 203 1.68 -38.09 -6.74
CA LYS A 203 0.94 -36.84 -6.97
C LYS A 203 1.89 -35.65 -6.98
N THR A 204 1.54 -34.63 -7.77
CA THR A 204 2.23 -33.35 -7.77
C THR A 204 1.92 -32.55 -6.51
N ASN A 205 2.94 -32.07 -5.83
CA ASN A 205 2.81 -31.21 -4.66
C ASN A 205 2.55 -29.75 -5.04
N ASN A 206 1.61 -29.12 -4.34
CA ASN A 206 1.46 -27.67 -4.35
C ASN A 206 2.12 -27.07 -3.10
N TYR A 207 3.45 -26.89 -3.16
CA TYR A 207 4.23 -26.34 -2.05
C TYR A 207 3.78 -24.94 -1.65
N LYS A 208 3.42 -24.10 -2.65
CA LYS A 208 2.98 -22.72 -2.42
C LYS A 208 1.71 -22.69 -1.57
N GLU A 209 0.68 -23.43 -1.98
CA GLU A 209 -0.59 -23.49 -1.25
C GLU A 209 -0.43 -24.08 0.16
N PHE A 210 0.42 -25.10 0.30
CA PHE A 210 0.74 -25.68 1.60
C PHE A 210 1.41 -24.64 2.53
N ALA A 211 2.40 -23.91 2.03
CA ALA A 211 3.08 -22.86 2.80
C ALA A 211 2.13 -21.74 3.23
N ILE A 212 1.21 -21.32 2.35
CA ILE A 212 0.17 -20.31 2.64
C ILE A 212 -0.78 -20.79 3.75
N ARG A 213 -1.26 -22.03 3.64
CA ARG A 213 -2.17 -22.63 4.64
C ARG A 213 -1.51 -22.78 6.02
N HIS A 214 -0.21 -23.04 6.04
CA HIS A 214 0.57 -23.25 7.27
C HIS A 214 1.50 -22.06 7.60
N SER A 215 1.16 -20.86 7.12
CA SER A 215 1.91 -19.61 7.35
C SER A 215 2.17 -19.35 8.84
N LYS A 216 1.18 -19.59 9.69
CA LYS A 216 1.32 -19.46 11.15
C LYS A 216 2.24 -20.52 11.75
N ASP A 217 2.00 -21.79 11.46
CA ASP A 217 2.65 -22.90 12.17
C ASP A 217 4.10 -23.13 11.73
N LEU A 218 4.42 -22.82 10.46
CA LEU A 218 5.74 -23.05 9.87
C LEU A 218 6.57 -21.78 9.73
N PHE A 219 5.92 -20.63 9.57
CA PHE A 219 6.61 -19.35 9.34
C PHE A 219 6.35 -18.32 10.44
N GLY A 220 5.48 -18.59 11.42
CA GLY A 220 5.18 -17.64 12.50
C GLY A 220 4.44 -16.38 12.01
N ILE A 221 3.87 -16.41 10.80
CA ILE A 221 3.16 -15.26 10.22
C ILE A 221 1.72 -15.27 10.72
N ASN A 222 1.37 -14.26 11.52
CA ASN A 222 0.01 -14.02 11.99
C ASN A 222 -0.67 -12.92 11.17
N GLU A 223 -2.01 -12.85 11.23
CA GLU A 223 -2.81 -11.75 10.66
C GLU A 223 -2.68 -10.42 11.42
N GLN A 224 -1.55 -10.19 12.08
CA GLN A 224 -1.30 -8.90 12.71
C GLN A 224 -0.90 -7.89 11.63
N THR A 225 -1.74 -6.88 11.46
CA THR A 225 -1.35 -5.62 10.84
C THR A 225 -0.14 -5.11 11.61
N GLN A 226 0.96 -4.83 10.93
CA GLN A 226 2.05 -4.08 11.54
C GLN A 226 1.50 -2.70 11.85
N THR A 227 1.05 -2.49 13.08
CA THR A 227 0.85 -1.15 13.61
C THR A 227 2.23 -0.53 13.65
N THR A 228 2.48 0.46 12.79
CA THR A 228 3.60 1.38 12.95
C THR A 228 3.43 2.05 14.32
N ASN A 229 4.09 1.48 15.33
CA ASN A 229 4.24 2.11 16.64
C ASN A 229 5.24 3.25 16.46
N ASN A 230 4.74 4.46 16.21
CA ASN A 230 5.49 5.67 16.53
C ASN A 230 5.41 5.85 18.05
N ASN A 231 6.31 5.15 18.76
CA ASN A 231 6.57 5.42 20.16
C ASN A 231 7.33 6.75 20.24
N ASN A 232 6.63 7.82 20.63
CA ASN A 232 7.26 8.96 21.27
C ASN A 232 7.45 8.62 22.75
N GLU A 233 8.58 8.00 23.06
CA GLU A 233 9.23 8.13 24.35
C GLU A 233 10.42 9.07 24.13
N ASP A 234 10.33 10.29 24.67
CA ASP A 234 11.33 10.86 25.59
C ASP A 234 11.23 12.40 25.63
N GLU A 235 10.94 12.85 26.86
CA GLU A 235 11.27 14.13 27.54
C GLU A 235 10.70 15.47 27.03
#